data_AF-A0A0P9C4V8-F1
#
_entry.id   AF-A0A0P9C4V8-F1
#
_cell.length_a   1.000
_cell.length_b   1.000
_cell.length_c   1.000
_cell.angle_alpha   90.00
_cell.angle_beta   90.00
_cell.angle_gamma   90.00
#
_symmetry.space_group_name_H-M   'P 1'
#
loop_
_entity.id
_entity.type
_entity.pdbx_description
1 polymer ?
#
loop_
_entity_poly.entity_id
_entity_poly.type
_entity_poly.pdbx_seq_one_letter_code
_entity_poly.pdbx_strand_id
1 'polypeptide(L)' 'MNRMWYYGSRRKTCLKMKYLGCGGNNNRYCSMDHCLQSCAPKLNSSPNTGNLCNMS' A
#
# COMPACT_ATOMS: atom_id res chain seq x y z
N MET A 1 -15.52 7.77 3.58
CA MET A 1 -14.48 8.22 2.63
C MET A 1 -13.27 7.29 2.78
N ASN A 2 -13.10 6.33 1.87
CA ASN A 2 -12.07 5.31 2.02
C ASN A 2 -10.78 5.81 1.35
N ARG A 3 -9.80 6.18 2.17
CA ARG A 3 -8.46 6.58 1.73
C ARG A 3 -7.59 5.33 1.66
N MET A 4 -6.95 5.12 0.52
CA MET A 4 -6.04 4.00 0.25
C MET A 4 -4.66 4.54 -0.11
N TRP A 5 -3.65 3.69 -0.04
CA TRP A 5 -2.27 3.98 -0.42
C TRP A 5 -1.89 3.18 -1.65
N TYR A 6 -1.13 3.78 -2.56
CA TYR A 6 -0.51 3.08 -3.70
C TYR A 6 0.95 3.46 -3.82
N TYR A 7 1.77 2.53 -4.28
CA TYR A 7 3.17 2.80 -4.55
C TYR A 7 3.31 3.49 -5.91
N GLY A 8 3.81 4.73 -5.88
CA GLY A 8 4.15 5.49 -7.08
C GLY A 8 5.61 5.27 -7.45
N SER A 9 5.88 4.39 -8.42
CA SER A 9 7.24 4.08 -8.89
C SER A 9 8.04 5.31 -9.31
N ARG A 10 7.38 6.31 -9.93
CA ARG A 10 8.00 7.60 -10.32
C ARG A 10 8.54 8.40 -9.13
N ARG A 11 7.83 8.35 -7.99
CA ARG A 11 8.20 9.06 -6.76
C ARG A 11 8.92 8.15 -5.76
N LYS A 12 9.06 6.86 -6.08
CA LYS A 12 9.61 5.80 -5.22
C LYS A 12 9.01 5.81 -3.80
N THR A 13 7.73 6.11 -3.69
CA THR A 13 7.04 6.26 -2.39
C THR A 13 5.56 5.95 -2.49
N CYS A 14 4.92 5.77 -1.33
CA CYS A 14 3.50 5.50 -1.20
C CYS A 14 2.69 6.79 -1.10
N LEU A 15 1.63 6.87 -1.92
CA LEU A 15 0.80 8.06 -2.09
C LEU A 15 -0.63 7.73 -1.70
N LYS A 16 -1.33 8.71 -1.10
CA LYS A 16 -2.75 8.59 -0.79
C LYS A 16 -3.59 8.74 -2.05
N MET A 17 -4.60 7.91 -2.19
CA MET A 17 -5.65 8.04 -3.19
C MET A 17 -7.03 7.84 -2.56
N LYS A 18 -8.04 8.43 -3.20
CA LYS A 18 -9.44 8.17 -2.87
C LYS A 18 -9.86 6.91 -3.62
N TYR A 19 -10.27 5.87 -2.89
CA TYR A 19 -10.86 4.69 -3.49
C TYR A 19 -12.38 4.75 -3.29
N LEU A 20 -13.11 4.73 -4.40
CA LEU A 20 -14.56 4.89 -4.41
C LEU A 20 -15.31 3.57 -4.15
N GLY A 21 -14.59 2.45 -4.07
CA GLY A 21 -15.17 1.12 -3.97
C GLY A 21 -15.42 0.49 -5.35
N CYS A 22 -15.28 -0.84 -5.41
CA CYS A 22 -15.31 -1.70 -6.59
C CYS A 22 -14.24 -1.43 -7.67
N GLY A 23 -13.67 -2.50 -8.25
CA GLY A 23 -12.64 -2.44 -9.30
C GLY A 23 -11.25 -1.98 -8.84
N GLY A 24 -10.21 -2.15 -9.66
CA GLY A 24 -8.82 -1.68 -9.42
C GLY A 24 -7.75 -2.80 -9.41
N ASN A 25 -6.46 -2.44 -9.29
CA ASN A 25 -5.33 -3.38 -9.30
C ASN A 25 -4.85 -3.75 -7.87
N ASN A 26 -3.82 -4.59 -7.75
CA ASN A 26 -3.26 -5.01 -6.45
C ASN A 26 -2.32 -3.98 -5.78
N ASN A 27 -2.07 -2.83 -6.40
CA ASN A 27 -1.23 -1.75 -5.85
C ASN A 27 -2.05 -0.84 -4.93
N ARG A 28 -2.69 -1.43 -3.92
CA ARG A 28 -3.61 -0.77 -2.99
C ARG A 28 -3.40 -1.30 -1.58
N TYR A 29 -3.15 -0.39 -0.65
CA TYR A 29 -2.81 -0.73 0.72
C TYR A 29 -3.56 0.18 1.68
N CYS A 30 -3.96 -0.35 2.84
CA CYS A 30 -4.69 0.43 3.84
C CYS A 30 -3.79 1.36 4.67
N SER A 31 -2.49 1.10 4.67
CA SER A 31 -1.48 1.85 5.40
C SER A 31 -0.29 2.20 4.51
N MET A 32 0.32 3.35 4.78
CA MET A 32 1.57 3.77 4.15
C MET A 32 2.68 2.75 4.41
N ASP A 33 2.76 2.26 5.65
CA ASP A 33 3.75 1.29 6.08
C ASP A 33 3.66 -0.01 5.27
N HIS A 34 2.46 -0.62 5.19
CA HIS A 34 2.25 -1.83 4.39
C HIS A 34 2.55 -1.63 2.90
N CYS A 35 2.25 -0.45 2.35
CA CYS A 35 2.61 -0.09 0.99
C CYS A 35 4.13 -0.02 0.79
N LEU A 36 4.85 0.62 1.72
CA LEU A 36 6.31 0.74 1.67
C LEU A 36 6.96 -0.63 1.90
N GLN A 37 6.48 -1.41 2.84
CA GLN A 37 6.98 -2.77 3.08
C GLN A 37 6.80 -3.68 1.85
N SER A 38 5.70 -3.50 1.12
CA SER A 38 5.38 -4.29 -0.08
C SER A 38 6.15 -3.86 -1.32
N CYS A 39 6.41 -2.56 -1.50
CA CYS A 39 6.94 -2.03 -2.76
C CYS A 39 8.23 -1.22 -2.66
N ALA A 40 8.63 -0.76 -1.48
CA ALA A 40 9.89 -0.05 -1.34
C ALA A 40 11.07 -1.03 -1.52
N PRO A 41 12.15 -0.59 -2.17
CA PRO A 41 13.36 -1.41 -2.31
C PRO A 41 13.93 -1.72 -0.92
N LYS A 42 14.06 -3.02 -0.59
CA LYS A 42 14.59 -3.49 0.70
C LYS A 42 16.07 -3.13 0.81
N LEU A 43 16.39 -2.07 1.55
CA LEU A 43 17.75 -1.81 2.02
C LEU A 43 17.99 -2.68 3.26
N ASN A 44 18.34 -3.96 3.06
CA ASN A 44 18.84 -4.90 4.07
C ASN A 44 17.94 -5.14 5.33
N SER A 45 17.39 -6.36 5.43
CA SER A 45 16.85 -7.02 6.65
C SER A 45 15.60 -6.44 7.34
N SER A 46 14.44 -7.07 7.12
CA SER A 46 13.72 -7.86 8.15
C SER A 46 12.26 -8.13 7.74
N PRO A 47 11.77 -9.38 7.83
CA PRO A 47 10.38 -9.73 7.62
C PRO A 47 9.60 -9.49 8.92
N ASN A 48 8.42 -8.85 8.87
CA ASN A 48 7.26 -9.26 9.66
C ASN A 48 6.06 -8.33 9.41
N THR A 49 5.00 -8.98 8.89
CA THR A 49 3.58 -8.92 9.30
C THR A 49 2.90 -7.56 9.49
N GLY A 50 1.91 -7.29 8.64
CA GLY A 50 1.00 -6.15 8.81
C GLY A 50 -0.30 -6.27 8.03
N ASN A 51 -1.18 -7.17 8.49
CA ASN A 51 -2.63 -7.29 8.22
C ASN A 51 -3.14 -6.94 6.81
N LEU A 52 -3.51 -8.01 6.08
CA LEU A 52 -4.50 -7.97 5.01
C LEU A 52 -5.69 -7.15 5.50
N CYS A 53 -6.02 -6.09 4.76
CA CYS A 53 -7.20 -5.28 5.05
C CYS A 53 -8.41 -6.21 5.11
N ASN A 54 -8.97 -6.43 6.30
CA ASN A 54 -10.26 -7.08 6.43
C ASN A 54 -11.28 -6.20 5.69
N MET A 55 -11.57 -6.60 4.46
CA MET A 55 -12.70 -6.10 3.67
C MET A 55 -13.91 -6.87 4.18
N SER A 56 -14.57 -6.31 5.20
CA SER A 56 -16.00 -6.55 5.41
C SER A 56 -16.78 -5.50 4.62
#